data_AF-A0A949AEL2-F1
#
_entry.id   AF-A0A949AEL2-F1
#
_cell.length_a   1.000
_cell.length_b   1.000
_cell.length_c   1.000
_cell.angle_alpha   90.00
_cell.angle_beta   90.00
_cell.angle_gamma   90.00
#
_symmetry.space_group_name_H-M   'P 1'
#
loop_
_entity.id
_entity.type
_entity.pdbx_description
1 polymer ?
#
loop_
_entity_poly.entity_id
_entity_poly.type
_entity_poly.pdbx_seq_one_letter_code
_entity_poly.pdbx_strand_id
1 'polypeptide(L)'
;EQAKKARNIGIAWTLAAYCGALAIGWIGIALFGPSGLTDQEYVLPAVLLKLFPPVLAAILIAGAIAAMVSTADSLLILAASELSENLIKPLSKNREGSDCLGRSRRITALLAVIALTLAFIFPTRLIFTMVGYVWAGIGGTFSIVILFTLFWKRYHGRAVIATIISGLLFTVLWSISGMNARITSRLLTFFVAGAVAVAATFIFPKKSDRSEV
;
A
#
# COMPACT_ATOMS: atom_id res chain seq x y z
N GLU A 1 0.42 -27.16 -9.90
CA GLU A 1 0.33 -27.69 -8.51
C GLU A 1 1.04 -26.79 -7.49
N GLN A 2 2.29 -26.38 -7.73
CA GLN A 2 3.06 -25.52 -6.82
C GLN A 2 2.36 -24.19 -6.47
N ALA A 3 1.71 -23.54 -7.43
CA ALA A 3 0.94 -22.31 -7.17
C ALA A 3 -0.22 -22.52 -6.16
N LYS A 4 -0.88 -23.68 -6.18
CA LYS A 4 -1.96 -23.99 -5.21
C LYS A 4 -1.39 -24.20 -3.81
N LYS A 5 -0.24 -24.87 -3.70
CA LYS A 5 0.48 -25.05 -2.42
C LYS A 5 0.94 -23.70 -1.86
N ALA A 6 1.61 -22.88 -2.67
CA ALA A 6 2.06 -21.54 -2.29
C ALA A 6 0.89 -20.65 -1.83
N ARG A 7 -0.23 -20.64 -2.57
CA ARG A 7 -1.44 -19.92 -2.19
C ARG A 7 -1.96 -20.36 -0.81
N ASN A 8 -2.09 -21.67 -0.59
CA ASN A 8 -2.65 -22.18 0.66
C ASN A 8 -1.73 -21.85 1.86
N ILE A 9 -0.41 -21.98 1.70
CA ILE A 9 0.58 -21.60 2.73
C ILE A 9 0.50 -20.10 3.01
N GLY A 10 0.47 -19.28 1.95
CA GLY A 10 0.38 -17.82 2.09
C GLY A 10 -0.89 -17.37 2.82
N ILE A 11 -2.05 -17.97 2.50
CA ILE A 11 -3.31 -17.67 3.18
C ILE A 11 -3.25 -18.09 4.66
N ALA A 12 -2.79 -19.31 4.94
CA ALA A 12 -2.69 -19.80 6.32
C ALA A 12 -1.78 -18.92 7.17
N TRP A 13 -0.62 -18.54 6.64
CA TRP A 13 0.32 -17.66 7.33
C TRP A 13 -0.25 -16.26 7.55
N THR A 14 -0.94 -15.70 6.55
CA THR A 14 -1.57 -14.38 6.65
C THR A 14 -2.65 -14.35 7.74
N LEU A 15 -3.48 -15.41 7.81
CA LEU A 15 -4.49 -15.54 8.85
C LEU A 15 -3.85 -15.63 10.24
N ALA A 16 -2.79 -16.44 10.39
CA ALA A 16 -2.07 -16.55 11.66
C ALA A 16 -1.49 -15.20 12.10
N ALA A 17 -0.87 -14.45 11.18
CA ALA A 17 -0.31 -13.13 11.46
C ALA A 17 -1.37 -12.11 11.89
N TYR A 18 -2.53 -12.07 11.22
CA TYR A 18 -3.63 -11.17 11.59
C TYR A 18 -4.24 -11.53 12.94
N CYS A 19 -4.43 -12.82 13.23
CA CYS A 19 -4.87 -13.25 14.56
C CYS A 19 -3.89 -12.81 15.66
N GLY A 20 -2.59 -12.95 15.42
CA GLY A 20 -1.55 -12.48 16.34
C GLY A 20 -1.60 -10.98 16.56
N ALA A 21 -1.70 -10.17 15.50
CA ALA A 21 -1.79 -8.73 15.60
C ALA A 21 -3.03 -8.26 16.38
N LEU A 22 -4.20 -8.88 16.14
CA LEU A 22 -5.42 -8.58 16.88
C LEU A 22 -5.32 -8.97 18.35
N ALA A 23 -4.74 -10.13 18.65
CA ALA A 23 -4.54 -10.60 20.02
C ALA A 23 -3.69 -9.62 20.84
N ILE A 24 -2.61 -9.07 20.26
CA ILE A 24 -1.76 -8.07 20.92
C ILE A 24 -2.56 -6.80 21.23
N GLY A 25 -3.42 -6.36 20.31
CA GLY A 25 -4.33 -5.24 20.55
C GLY A 25 -5.30 -5.50 21.71
N TRP A 26 -5.93 -6.68 21.76
CA TRP A 26 -6.84 -7.06 22.85
C TRP A 26 -6.12 -7.19 24.20
N ILE A 27 -4.93 -7.78 24.22
CA ILE A 27 -4.09 -7.83 25.44
C ILE A 27 -3.74 -6.41 25.89
N GLY A 28 -3.41 -5.52 24.95
CA GLY A 28 -3.18 -4.10 25.26
C GLY A 28 -4.37 -3.44 25.94
N ILE A 29 -5.58 -3.65 25.42
CA ILE A 29 -6.81 -3.14 26.04
C ILE A 29 -7.03 -3.75 27.43
N ALA A 30 -6.75 -5.05 27.62
CA ALA A 30 -6.90 -5.71 28.92
C ALA A 30 -5.90 -5.20 29.97
N LEU A 31 -4.67 -4.88 29.57
CA LEU A 31 -3.61 -4.45 30.48
C LEU A 31 -3.64 -2.95 30.80
N PHE A 32 -3.97 -2.11 29.81
CA PHE A 32 -3.89 -0.65 29.93
C PHE A 32 -5.26 0.04 29.88
N GLY A 33 -6.31 -0.65 29.45
CA GLY A 33 -7.62 -0.06 29.19
C GLY A 33 -7.69 0.66 27.83
N PRO A 34 -8.90 1.09 27.39
CA PRO A 34 -9.11 1.69 26.06
C PRO A 34 -8.34 2.99 25.79
N SER A 35 -7.98 3.72 26.85
CA SER A 35 -7.31 5.02 26.80
C SER A 35 -6.04 5.07 27.67
N GLY A 36 -5.47 3.92 28.01
CA GLY A 36 -4.27 3.85 28.87
C GLY A 36 -2.97 4.20 28.19
N LEU A 37 -2.93 4.23 26.85
CA LEU A 37 -1.76 4.62 26.06
C LEU A 37 -2.01 5.98 25.41
N THR A 38 -1.02 6.88 25.52
CA THR A 38 -1.03 8.18 24.83
C THR A 38 -1.02 8.00 23.32
N ASP A 39 -0.28 7.00 22.83
CA ASP A 39 -0.24 6.60 21.43
C ASP A 39 -0.51 5.09 21.32
N GLN A 40 -1.58 4.75 20.61
CA GLN A 40 -2.07 3.38 20.46
C GLN A 40 -1.14 2.53 19.58
N GLU A 41 -0.27 3.14 18.77
CA GLU A 41 0.65 2.40 17.89
C GLU A 41 1.82 1.79 18.68
N TYR A 42 2.06 2.28 19.89
CA TYR A 42 3.03 1.71 20.84
C TYR A 42 2.45 0.55 21.66
N VAL A 43 1.27 0.03 21.34
CA VAL A 43 0.67 -1.08 22.08
C VAL A 43 1.56 -2.32 22.10
N LEU A 44 2.20 -2.65 20.97
CA LEU A 44 3.11 -3.79 20.89
C LEU A 44 4.28 -3.68 21.88
N PRO A 45 5.14 -2.64 21.82
CA PRO A 45 6.25 -2.52 22.76
C PRO A 45 5.76 -2.38 24.21
N ALA A 46 4.65 -1.68 24.47
CA ALA A 46 4.09 -1.54 25.81
C ALA A 46 3.68 -2.90 26.42
N VAL A 47 2.97 -3.73 25.66
CA VAL A 47 2.57 -5.08 26.09
C VAL A 47 3.81 -5.95 26.35
N LEU A 48 4.80 -5.91 25.44
CA LEU A 48 6.01 -6.72 25.57
C LEU A 48 6.83 -6.35 26.81
N LEU A 49 7.05 -5.05 27.06
CA LEU A 49 7.77 -4.57 28.23
C LEU A 49 7.03 -4.85 29.55
N LYS A 50 5.70 -5.00 29.50
CA LYS A 50 4.89 -5.29 30.68
C LYS A 50 4.87 -6.77 31.04
N LEU A 51 4.85 -7.65 30.03
CA LEU A 51 4.67 -9.10 30.24
C LEU A 51 5.98 -9.88 30.31
N PHE A 52 7.04 -9.42 29.65
CA PHE A 52 8.29 -10.16 29.54
C PHE A 52 9.43 -9.51 30.34
N PRO A 53 10.45 -10.30 30.73
CA PRO A 53 11.69 -9.75 31.26
C PRO A 53 12.32 -8.76 30.26
N PRO A 54 13.01 -7.70 30.74
CA PRO A 54 13.50 -6.61 29.88
C PRO A 54 14.35 -7.08 28.70
N VAL A 55 15.21 -8.09 28.91
CA VAL A 55 16.09 -8.64 27.87
C VAL A 55 15.29 -9.30 26.74
N LEU A 56 14.29 -10.11 27.10
CA LEU A 56 13.46 -10.80 26.11
C LEU A 56 12.55 -9.80 25.37
N ALA A 57 11.96 -8.85 26.10
CA ALA A 57 11.16 -7.78 25.50
C ALA A 57 11.98 -6.99 24.48
N ALA A 58 13.22 -6.62 24.81
CA ALA A 58 14.12 -5.91 23.91
C ALA A 58 14.41 -6.71 22.63
N ILE A 59 14.67 -8.02 22.73
CA ILE A 59 14.90 -8.89 21.57
C ILE A 59 13.65 -8.94 20.67
N LEU A 60 12.46 -9.10 21.26
CA LEU A 60 11.21 -9.17 20.50
C LEU A 60 10.89 -7.84 19.79
N ILE A 61 11.08 -6.72 20.48
CA ILE A 61 10.89 -5.38 19.90
C ILE A 61 11.90 -5.14 18.77
N ALA A 62 13.17 -5.49 18.98
CA ALA A 62 14.20 -5.39 17.95
C ALA A 62 13.85 -6.24 16.72
N GLY A 63 13.32 -7.45 16.90
CA GLY A 63 12.83 -8.32 15.83
C GLY A 63 11.68 -7.68 15.03
N ALA A 64 10.71 -7.06 15.72
CA ALA A 64 9.61 -6.35 15.06
C ALA A 64 10.12 -5.16 14.23
N ILE A 65 11.04 -4.37 14.78
CA ILE A 65 11.67 -3.24 14.08
C ILE A 65 12.46 -3.74 12.86
N ALA A 66 13.23 -4.81 13.01
CA ALA A 66 14.00 -5.41 11.91
C ALA A 66 13.09 -5.83 10.76
N ALA A 67 11.94 -6.46 11.05
CA ALA A 67 10.96 -6.86 10.03
C ALA A 67 10.29 -5.64 9.32
N MET A 68 10.05 -4.55 10.06
CA MET A 68 9.55 -3.30 9.45
C MET A 68 10.60 -2.68 8.53
N VAL A 69 11.86 -2.65 8.95
CA VAL A 69 12.97 -2.10 8.16
C VAL A 69 13.22 -2.93 6.90
N SER A 70 13.16 -4.26 6.97
CA SER A 70 13.31 -5.12 5.77
C SER A 70 12.20 -4.89 4.74
N THR A 71 10.99 -4.59 5.22
CA THR A 71 9.85 -4.25 4.35
C THR A 71 10.05 -2.87 3.71
N ALA A 72 10.47 -1.87 4.50
CA ALA A 72 10.75 -0.53 4.01
C ALA A 72 11.86 -0.51 2.96
N ASP A 73 12.95 -1.27 3.16
CA ASP A 73 14.05 -1.42 2.20
C ASP A 73 13.55 -1.98 0.86
N SER A 74 12.78 -3.07 0.91
CA SER A 74 12.22 -3.70 -0.29
C SER A 74 11.30 -2.74 -1.07
N LEU A 75 10.49 -1.94 -0.38
CA LEU A 75 9.59 -0.96 -1.01
C LEU A 75 10.35 0.23 -1.63
N LEU A 76 11.42 0.70 -0.98
CA LEU A 76 12.26 1.77 -1.50
C LEU A 76 13.02 1.32 -2.76
N ILE A 77 13.57 0.11 -2.75
CA ILE A 77 14.26 -0.47 -3.90
C ILE A 77 13.26 -0.69 -5.05
N LEU A 78 12.08 -1.24 -4.77
CA LEU A 78 11.03 -1.44 -5.77
C LEU A 78 10.63 -0.09 -6.41
N ALA A 79 10.32 0.92 -5.61
CA ALA A 79 9.95 2.24 -6.11
C ALA A 79 11.07 2.89 -6.94
N ALA A 80 12.32 2.75 -6.49
CA ALA A 80 13.48 3.26 -7.22
C ALA A 80 13.69 2.55 -8.56
N SER A 81 13.53 1.22 -8.59
CA SER A 81 13.60 0.41 -9.81
C SER A 81 12.54 0.86 -10.82
N GLU A 82 11.27 0.92 -10.39
CA GLU A 82 10.14 1.35 -11.21
C GLU A 82 10.34 2.77 -11.77
N LEU A 83 10.76 3.72 -10.93
CA LEU A 83 11.03 5.09 -11.36
C LEU A 83 12.21 5.15 -12.34
N SER A 84 13.26 4.37 -12.11
CA SER A 84 14.46 4.37 -12.95
C SER A 84 14.24 3.71 -14.31
N GLU A 85 13.56 2.57 -14.34
CA GLU A 85 13.43 1.71 -15.53
C GLU A 85 12.18 2.03 -16.34
N ASN A 86 11.04 2.34 -15.71
CA ASN A 86 9.77 2.54 -16.39
C ASN A 86 9.46 4.02 -16.68
N LEU A 87 10.06 4.96 -15.95
CA LEU A 87 9.82 6.39 -16.15
C LEU A 87 11.05 7.11 -16.72
N ILE A 88 12.22 6.98 -16.09
CA ILE A 88 13.41 7.77 -16.47
C ILE A 88 14.10 7.19 -17.71
N LYS A 89 14.32 5.86 -17.78
CA LYS A 89 15.02 5.22 -18.90
C LYS A 89 14.33 5.43 -20.25
N PRO A 90 12.99 5.32 -20.41
CA PRO A 90 12.32 5.52 -21.70
C PRO A 90 12.39 6.97 -22.20
N LEU A 91 12.46 7.94 -21.28
CA LEU A 91 12.59 9.37 -21.57
C LEU A 91 14.05 9.80 -21.84
N SER A 92 15.03 8.95 -21.51
CA SER A 92 16.45 9.25 -21.72
C SER A 92 16.86 9.00 -23.16
N LYS A 93 17.52 9.99 -23.78
CA LYS A 93 18.11 9.87 -25.13
C LYS A 93 19.24 8.84 -25.21
N ASN A 94 19.93 8.57 -24.09
CA ASN A 94 21.00 7.57 -24.00
C ASN A 94 20.43 6.25 -23.45
N ARG A 95 19.90 5.42 -24.37
CA ARG A 95 19.36 4.10 -24.03
C ARG A 95 20.43 3.06 -23.70
N GLU A 96 21.65 3.29 -24.18
CA GLU A 96 22.77 2.36 -24.05
C GLU A 96 23.87 2.97 -23.17
N GLY A 97 24.29 2.23 -22.13
CA GLY A 97 25.49 2.54 -21.33
C GLY A 97 25.31 3.26 -20.00
N SER A 98 24.08 3.62 -19.57
CA SER A 98 23.89 4.20 -18.23
C SER A 98 24.08 3.12 -17.16
N ASP A 99 24.94 3.38 -16.15
CA ASP A 99 25.04 2.60 -14.92
C ASP A 99 23.66 2.52 -14.23
N CYS A 100 22.86 1.53 -14.62
CA CYS A 100 21.50 1.33 -14.12
C CYS A 100 21.51 1.15 -12.61
N LEU A 101 22.54 0.49 -12.07
CA LEU A 101 22.68 0.26 -10.65
C LEU A 101 23.00 1.55 -9.91
N GLY A 102 23.96 2.34 -10.38
CA GLY A 102 24.28 3.65 -9.80
C GLY A 102 23.16 4.67 -9.91
N ARG A 103 22.33 4.60 -10.96
CA ARG A 103 21.10 5.40 -11.06
C ARG A 103 20.06 4.96 -10.04
N SER A 104 19.79 3.66 -9.95
CA SER A 104 18.84 3.11 -8.97
C SER A 104 19.24 3.48 -7.54
N ARG A 105 20.51 3.29 -7.16
CA ARG A 105 21.03 3.65 -5.82
C ARG A 105 20.84 5.14 -5.48
N ARG A 106 21.08 6.04 -6.44
CA ARG A 106 20.85 7.48 -6.26
C ARG A 106 19.38 7.81 -6.06
N ILE A 107 18.50 7.17 -6.83
CA ILE A 107 17.05 7.34 -6.70
C ILE A 107 16.57 6.79 -5.35
N THR A 108 17.05 5.62 -4.91
CA THR A 108 16.73 5.07 -3.58
C THR A 108 17.13 6.04 -2.47
N ALA A 109 18.34 6.60 -2.53
CA ALA A 109 18.80 7.58 -1.55
C ALA A 109 17.92 8.85 -1.56
N LEU A 110 17.55 9.34 -2.74
CA LEU A 110 16.64 10.49 -2.87
C LEU A 110 15.27 10.20 -2.27
N LEU A 111 14.66 9.05 -2.60
CA LEU A 111 13.37 8.63 -2.08
C LEU A 111 13.41 8.45 -0.56
N ALA A 112 14.50 7.92 -0.01
CA ALA A 112 14.69 7.79 1.43
C ALA A 112 14.74 9.16 2.14
N VAL A 113 15.47 10.14 1.59
CA VAL A 113 15.52 11.51 2.12
C VAL A 113 14.15 12.17 2.06
N ILE A 114 13.41 12.02 0.95
CA ILE A 114 12.05 12.54 0.81
C ILE A 114 11.13 11.90 1.86
N ALA A 115 11.14 10.57 1.98
CA ALA A 115 10.31 9.85 2.94
C ALA A 115 10.60 10.28 4.39
N LEU A 116 11.89 10.42 4.75
CA LEU A 116 12.30 10.89 6.07
C LEU A 116 11.84 12.33 6.34
N THR A 117 11.99 13.21 5.34
CA THR A 117 11.55 14.62 5.45
C THR A 117 10.04 14.70 5.64
N LEU A 118 9.27 13.93 4.88
CA LEU A 118 7.80 13.86 5.02
C LEU A 118 7.40 13.31 6.38
N ALA A 119 8.11 12.31 6.91
CA ALA A 119 7.85 11.76 8.24
C ALA A 119 8.04 12.80 9.36
N PHE A 120 9.00 13.73 9.23
CA PHE A 120 9.20 14.81 10.20
C PHE A 120 8.21 15.97 10.04
N ILE A 121 7.79 16.30 8.81
CA ILE A 121 6.92 17.45 8.55
C ILE A 121 5.45 17.16 8.86
N PHE A 122 5.00 15.91 8.66
CA PHE A 122 3.60 15.53 8.83
C PHE A 122 3.39 14.67 10.08
N PRO A 123 3.28 15.28 11.28
CA PRO A 123 2.93 14.55 12.49
C PRO A 123 1.48 14.08 12.39
N THR A 124 1.32 12.80 12.10
CA THR A 124 0.00 12.18 11.94
C THR A 124 -0.46 11.56 13.25
N ARG A 125 -1.77 11.59 13.51
CA ARG A 125 -2.35 11.01 14.74
C ARG A 125 -2.17 9.50 14.84
N LEU A 126 -2.16 8.77 13.71
CA LEU A 126 -1.94 7.32 13.61
C LEU A 126 -1.40 6.95 12.21
N ILE A 127 -0.28 6.23 12.14
CA ILE A 127 0.26 5.57 10.93
C ILE A 127 -0.79 4.68 10.27
N PHE A 128 -1.58 3.93 11.05
CA PHE A 128 -2.66 3.06 10.53
C PHE A 128 -3.66 3.82 9.65
N THR A 129 -3.96 5.07 10.00
CA THR A 129 -4.89 5.91 9.24
C THR A 129 -4.26 6.31 7.90
N MET A 130 -2.99 6.73 7.91
CA MET A 130 -2.25 7.10 6.71
C MET A 130 -2.12 5.93 5.73
N VAL A 131 -1.65 4.79 6.22
CA VAL A 131 -1.53 3.56 5.44
C VAL A 131 -2.91 3.15 4.90
N GLY A 132 -3.96 3.26 5.72
CA GLY A 132 -5.33 2.99 5.30
C GLY A 132 -5.82 3.87 4.15
N TYR A 133 -5.42 5.14 4.07
CA TYR A 133 -5.78 6.02 2.95
C TYR A 133 -5.02 5.66 1.67
N VAL A 134 -3.75 5.30 1.77
CA VAL A 134 -2.97 4.81 0.63
C VAL A 134 -3.60 3.52 0.07
N TRP A 135 -3.98 2.58 0.94
CA TRP A 135 -4.68 1.35 0.53
C TRP A 135 -6.09 1.60 0.00
N ALA A 136 -6.80 2.61 0.51
CA ALA A 136 -8.09 3.00 -0.06
C ALA A 136 -7.95 3.43 -1.52
N GLY A 137 -7.00 4.33 -1.80
CA GLY A 137 -6.79 4.90 -3.13
C GLY A 137 -6.16 3.92 -4.10
N ILE A 138 -5.03 3.33 -3.73
CA ILE A 138 -4.31 2.40 -4.60
C ILE A 138 -5.00 1.03 -4.57
N GLY A 139 -5.13 0.42 -3.39
CA GLY A 139 -5.67 -0.94 -3.26
C GLY A 139 -7.09 -1.07 -3.79
N GLY A 140 -7.99 -0.15 -3.42
CA GLY A 140 -9.39 -0.17 -3.90
C GLY A 140 -9.49 -0.02 -5.42
N THR A 141 -8.76 0.93 -5.99
CA THR A 141 -8.83 1.23 -7.43
C THR A 141 -8.16 0.14 -8.27
N PHE A 142 -6.95 -0.28 -7.92
CA PHE A 142 -6.24 -1.33 -8.66
C PHE A 142 -6.94 -2.69 -8.56
N SER A 143 -7.63 -2.98 -7.45
CA SER A 143 -8.45 -4.19 -7.34
C SER A 143 -9.53 -4.25 -8.42
N ILE A 144 -10.24 -3.14 -8.65
CA ILE A 144 -11.24 -3.04 -9.72
C ILE A 144 -10.60 -3.19 -11.10
N VAL A 145 -9.50 -2.49 -11.35
CA VAL A 145 -8.79 -2.56 -12.63
C VAL A 145 -8.40 -4.01 -12.95
N ILE A 146 -7.79 -4.73 -11.99
CA ILE A 146 -7.37 -6.12 -12.17
C ILE A 146 -8.58 -7.04 -12.39
N LEU A 147 -9.62 -6.92 -11.57
CA LEU A 147 -10.84 -7.73 -11.70
C LEU A 147 -11.51 -7.52 -13.06
N PHE A 148 -11.69 -6.27 -13.50
CA PHE A 148 -12.37 -5.97 -14.75
C PHE A 148 -11.51 -6.36 -15.96
N THR A 149 -10.18 -6.20 -15.88
CA THR A 149 -9.26 -6.62 -16.95
C THR A 149 -9.28 -8.13 -17.15
N LEU A 150 -9.34 -8.92 -16.07
CA LEU A 150 -9.33 -10.39 -16.15
C LEU A 150 -10.69 -10.98 -16.52
N PHE A 151 -11.78 -10.45 -15.96
CA PHE A 151 -13.10 -11.06 -16.08
C PHE A 151 -14.01 -10.40 -17.10
N TRP A 152 -13.74 -9.15 -17.52
CA TRP A 152 -14.61 -8.42 -18.44
C TRP A 152 -13.91 -8.07 -19.76
N LYS A 153 -14.20 -8.86 -20.79
CA LYS A 153 -13.60 -8.73 -22.14
C LYS A 153 -13.78 -7.36 -22.83
N ARG A 154 -14.74 -6.53 -22.37
CA ARG A 154 -14.99 -5.19 -22.92
C ARG A 154 -14.13 -4.10 -22.28
N TYR A 155 -13.51 -4.39 -21.13
CA TYR A 155 -12.65 -3.44 -20.43
C TYR A 155 -11.36 -3.22 -21.23
N HIS A 156 -10.99 -1.96 -21.41
CA HIS A 156 -9.92 -1.55 -22.33
C HIS A 156 -9.13 -0.36 -21.77
N GLY A 157 -7.95 -0.09 -22.33
CA GLY A 157 -6.98 0.84 -21.74
C GLY A 157 -7.49 2.25 -21.42
N ARG A 158 -8.41 2.81 -22.21
CA ARG A 158 -9.01 4.13 -21.91
C ARG A 158 -9.87 4.09 -20.66
N ALA A 159 -10.69 3.05 -20.50
CA ALA A 159 -11.49 2.83 -19.30
C ALA A 159 -10.59 2.56 -18.08
N VAL A 160 -9.47 1.84 -18.26
CA VAL A 160 -8.46 1.62 -17.20
C VAL A 160 -7.93 2.94 -16.65
N ILE A 161 -7.48 3.84 -17.52
CA ILE A 161 -6.91 5.13 -17.11
C ILE A 161 -7.97 5.97 -16.38
N ALA A 162 -9.21 6.00 -16.90
CA ALA A 162 -10.32 6.71 -16.25
C ALA A 162 -10.62 6.15 -14.85
N THR A 163 -10.64 4.82 -14.70
CA THR A 163 -10.80 4.17 -13.38
C THR A 163 -9.68 4.55 -12.42
N ILE A 164 -8.41 4.50 -12.85
CA ILE A 164 -7.25 4.83 -12.01
C ILE A 164 -7.33 6.29 -11.52
N ILE A 165 -7.53 7.22 -12.45
CA ILE A 165 -7.59 8.65 -12.14
C ILE A 165 -8.77 8.95 -11.21
N SER A 166 -9.96 8.43 -11.53
CA SER A 166 -11.17 8.69 -10.74
C SER A 166 -11.09 8.12 -9.33
N GLY A 167 -10.62 6.88 -9.16
CA GLY A 167 -10.49 6.25 -7.86
C GLY A 167 -9.48 6.97 -6.97
N LEU A 168 -8.33 7.35 -7.52
CA LEU A 168 -7.31 8.10 -6.77
C LEU A 168 -7.81 9.49 -6.36
N LEU A 169 -8.39 10.26 -7.30
CA LEU A 169 -8.98 11.56 -7.01
C LEU A 169 -10.08 11.46 -5.97
N PHE A 170 -10.95 10.46 -6.09
CA PHE A 170 -12.03 10.23 -5.15
C PHE A 170 -11.50 10.03 -3.73
N THR A 171 -10.49 9.16 -3.53
CA THR A 171 -9.93 8.93 -2.20
C THR A 171 -9.31 10.19 -1.62
N VAL A 172 -8.56 10.96 -2.41
CA VAL A 172 -7.93 12.19 -1.95
C VAL A 172 -8.98 13.21 -1.53
N LEU A 173 -9.98 13.47 -2.39
CA LEU A 173 -11.05 14.43 -2.11
C LEU A 173 -11.90 14.00 -0.90
N TRP A 174 -12.19 12.70 -0.78
CA TRP A 174 -12.94 12.15 0.36
C TRP A 174 -12.15 12.22 1.66
N SER A 175 -10.82 12.06 1.59
CA SER A 175 -9.97 12.17 2.76
C SER A 175 -9.87 13.61 3.26
N ILE A 176 -9.84 14.58 2.35
CA ILE A 176 -9.78 16.01 2.69
C ILE A 176 -11.14 16.52 3.22
N SER A 177 -12.26 15.99 2.72
CA SER A 177 -13.60 16.44 3.13
C SER A 177 -13.98 16.11 4.58
N GLY A 178 -13.17 15.31 5.28
CA GLY A 178 -13.44 14.90 6.67
C GLY A 178 -14.60 13.89 6.82
N MET A 179 -15.23 13.46 5.71
CA MET A 179 -16.36 12.53 5.73
C MET A 179 -15.98 11.07 6.06
N ASN A 180 -14.68 10.78 6.17
CA ASN A 180 -14.16 9.49 6.63
C ASN A 180 -14.70 9.06 7.99
N ALA A 181 -15.10 10.01 8.85
CA ALA A 181 -15.68 9.71 10.16
C ALA A 181 -17.08 9.07 10.07
N ARG A 182 -17.80 9.21 8.95
CA ARG A 182 -19.13 8.61 8.76
C ARG A 182 -19.11 7.42 7.80
N ILE A 183 -18.43 7.57 6.66
CA ILE A 183 -18.31 6.51 5.66
C ILE A 183 -16.83 6.38 5.29
N THR A 184 -16.29 5.20 5.53
CA THR A 184 -14.87 4.90 5.31
C THR A 184 -14.55 4.92 3.81
N SER A 185 -13.62 5.79 3.40
CA SER A 185 -13.06 5.85 2.04
C SER A 185 -12.51 4.52 1.53
N ARG A 186 -12.02 3.65 2.43
CA ARG A 186 -11.42 2.34 2.10
C ARG A 186 -12.37 1.45 1.31
N LEU A 187 -13.65 1.40 1.70
CA LEU A 187 -14.65 0.60 1.01
C LEU A 187 -15.27 1.36 -0.17
N LEU A 188 -15.55 2.65 0.04
CA LEU A 188 -16.29 3.46 -0.93
C LEU A 188 -15.50 3.65 -2.23
N THR A 189 -14.17 3.79 -2.15
CA THR A 189 -13.31 3.92 -3.33
C THR A 189 -13.45 2.72 -4.27
N PHE A 190 -13.60 1.51 -3.74
CA PHE A 190 -13.80 0.31 -4.55
C PHE A 190 -15.09 0.39 -5.38
N PHE A 191 -16.20 0.80 -4.76
CA PHE A 191 -17.48 0.93 -5.46
C PHE A 191 -17.49 2.08 -6.47
N VAL A 192 -16.90 3.22 -6.12
CA VAL A 192 -16.79 4.37 -7.03
C VAL A 192 -15.92 4.03 -8.22
N ALA A 193 -14.74 3.42 -8.01
CA ALA A 193 -13.88 2.95 -9.08
C ALA A 193 -14.59 1.91 -9.95
N GLY A 194 -15.38 1.01 -9.35
CA GLY A 194 -16.22 0.04 -10.07
C GLY A 194 -17.28 0.70 -10.96
N ALA A 195 -18.03 1.68 -10.42
CA ALA A 195 -19.03 2.42 -11.17
C ALA A 195 -18.39 3.19 -12.34
N VAL A 196 -17.25 3.85 -12.11
CA VAL A 196 -16.51 4.53 -13.17
C VAL A 196 -15.97 3.53 -14.20
N ALA A 197 -15.48 2.37 -13.78
CA ALA A 197 -15.03 1.34 -14.71
C ALA A 197 -16.15 0.88 -15.65
N VAL A 198 -17.37 0.65 -15.12
CA VAL A 198 -18.55 0.33 -15.92
C VAL A 198 -18.89 1.48 -16.87
N ALA A 199 -19.06 2.70 -16.35
CA ALA A 199 -19.44 3.86 -17.16
C ALA A 199 -18.42 4.17 -18.26
N ALA A 200 -17.13 4.22 -17.91
CA ALA A 200 -16.04 4.48 -18.83
C ALA A 200 -15.91 3.42 -19.93
N THR A 201 -16.26 2.16 -19.63
CA THR A 201 -16.25 1.07 -20.63
C THR A 201 -17.28 1.29 -21.73
N PHE A 202 -18.44 1.87 -21.40
CA PHE A 202 -19.51 2.12 -22.37
C PHE A 202 -19.41 3.50 -23.03
N ILE A 203 -18.90 4.51 -22.32
CA ILE A 203 -18.79 5.88 -22.84
C ILE A 203 -17.59 6.02 -23.78
N PHE A 204 -16.44 5.44 -23.43
CA PHE A 204 -15.26 5.57 -24.28
C PHE A 204 -15.25 4.50 -25.37
N PRO A 205 -15.09 4.88 -26.65
CA PRO A 205 -14.97 3.91 -27.72
C PRO A 205 -13.66 3.13 -27.55
N LYS A 206 -13.77 1.81 -27.65
CA LYS A 206 -12.62 0.90 -27.72
C LYS A 206 -11.77 1.35 -28.91
N LYS A 207 -10.51 1.74 -28.66
CA LYS A 207 -9.56 2.00 -29.74
C LYS A 207 -9.45 0.68 -30.52
N SER A 208 -9.90 0.65 -31.78
CA SER A 208 -9.76 -0.54 -32.60
C SER A 208 -8.27 -0.84 -32.69
N ASP A 209 -7.87 -2.07 -32.36
CA ASP A 209 -6.52 -2.52 -32.68
C ASP A 209 -6.32 -2.22 -34.17
N ARG A 210 -5.31 -1.39 -34.50
CA ARG A 210 -4.79 -1.40 -35.85
C ARG A 210 -4.30 -2.82 -36.03
N SER A 211 -5.01 -3.56 -36.86
CA SER A 211 -4.56 -4.80 -37.46
C SER A 211 -3.17 -4.56 -38.05
N GLU A 212 -2.14 -5.03 -37.36
CA GLU A 212 -0.87 -5.33 -38.01
C GLU A 212 -1.12 -6.57 -38.86
N VAL A 213 -1.28 -6.30 -40.16
CA VAL A 213 -1.06 -7.23 -41.28
C VAL A 213 0.43 -7.46 -41.40
#